data_AF-A0A2V7Z7D2-F1
#
_entry.id   AF-A0A2V7Z7D2-F1
#
_cell.length_a   1.000
_cell.length_b   1.000
_cell.length_c   1.000
_cell.angle_alpha   90.00
_cell.angle_beta   90.00
_cell.angle_gamma   90.00
#
_symmetry.space_group_name_H-M   'P 1'
#
loop_
_entity.id
_entity.type
_entity.pdbx_description
1 polymer ?
#
loop_
_entity_poly.entity_id
_entity_poly.type
_entity_poly.pdbx_seq_one_letter_code
_entity_poly.pdbx_strand_id
1 'polypeptide(L)'
;PMALLRVSSNIMSLGGFALAIGVLVDASIVMVENAHRHLAGANPARGSAGRESAILAASRQVGRAIFFSLVIIVVSFLPVFLLTGEEGRLFHPLAFTKTFAIAAASILSITLVPILMGAWMRGRVRPEEENPVAMFFRRLYAPVLNRALRFPRTTLLINFLLVPAVVPLALSLGAPSSCRSFGRVRSCTCRRDFR
;
A
#
# COMPACT_ATOMS: atom_id res chain seq x y z
N PRO A 1 3.38 -22.69 5.80
CA PRO A 1 4.71 -22.04 5.94
C PRO A 1 5.09 -21.69 7.39
N MET A 2 4.25 -21.01 8.19
CA MET A 2 4.61 -20.66 9.59
C MET A 2 4.67 -21.84 10.55
N ALA A 3 3.80 -22.84 10.35
CA ALA A 3 3.86 -24.10 11.07
C ALA A 3 5.17 -24.87 10.79
N LEU A 4 5.77 -24.69 9.60
CA LEU A 4 7.06 -25.30 9.25
C LEU A 4 8.26 -24.61 9.91
N LEU A 5 8.13 -23.32 10.27
CA LEU A 5 9.20 -22.50 10.85
C LEU A 5 9.13 -22.40 12.39
N ARG A 6 8.25 -23.16 13.05
CA ARG A 6 8.05 -23.15 14.52
C ARG A 6 7.88 -21.75 15.13
N VAL A 7 7.25 -20.82 14.40
CA VAL A 7 6.93 -19.49 14.94
C VAL A 7 5.65 -19.61 15.76
N SER A 8 5.68 -19.20 17.03
CA SER A 8 4.51 -19.21 17.90
C SER A 8 3.45 -18.22 17.41
N SER A 9 2.17 -18.57 17.58
CA SER A 9 1.04 -17.68 17.32
C SER A 9 1.01 -16.60 18.40
N ASN A 10 1.87 -15.59 18.24
CA ASN A 10 2.02 -14.47 19.14
C ASN A 10 1.31 -13.23 18.55
N ILE A 11 0.92 -12.28 19.40
CA ILE A 11 0.24 -11.03 19.00
C ILE A 11 1.00 -10.26 17.93
N MET A 12 2.34 -10.36 17.93
CA MET A 12 3.22 -9.78 16.91
C MET A 12 3.07 -10.45 15.54
N SER A 13 3.07 -11.78 15.50
CA SER A 13 2.86 -12.54 14.27
C SER A 13 1.47 -12.25 13.67
N LEU A 14 0.44 -12.14 14.53
CA LEU A 14 -0.91 -11.75 14.15
C LEU A 14 -0.97 -10.30 13.63
N GLY A 15 -0.22 -9.38 14.25
CA GLY A 15 -0.08 -8.00 13.77
C GLY A 15 0.49 -7.94 12.36
N GLY A 16 1.40 -8.85 12.00
CA GLY A 16 1.99 -8.89 10.67
C GLY A 16 0.99 -9.37 9.61
N PHE A 17 0.10 -10.30 9.97
CA PHE A 17 -1.04 -10.66 9.13
C PHE A 17 -2.05 -9.51 8.99
N ALA A 18 -2.37 -8.81 10.09
CA ALA A 18 -3.28 -7.67 10.05
C ALA A 18 -2.76 -6.56 9.11
N LEU A 19 -1.47 -6.24 9.17
CA LEU A 19 -0.82 -5.32 8.23
C LEU A 19 -0.78 -5.87 6.80
N ALA A 20 -0.60 -7.18 6.63
CA ALA A 20 -0.56 -7.79 5.30
C ALA A 20 -1.90 -7.66 4.58
N ILE A 21 -3.03 -7.94 5.25
CA ILE A 21 -4.36 -7.95 4.62
C ILE A 21 -4.66 -6.70 3.80
N GLY A 22 -4.31 -5.50 4.30
CA GLY A 22 -4.51 -4.25 3.55
C GLY A 22 -3.76 -4.23 2.22
N VAL A 23 -2.49 -4.64 2.23
CA VAL A 23 -1.66 -4.74 1.02
C VAL A 23 -2.14 -5.86 0.08
N LEU A 24 -2.61 -6.97 0.65
CA LEU A 24 -3.09 -8.12 -0.10
C LEU A 24 -4.34 -7.80 -0.93
N VAL A 25 -5.26 -7.04 -0.33
CA VAL A 25 -6.53 -6.68 -0.96
C VAL A 25 -6.34 -5.56 -1.99
N ASP A 26 -5.40 -4.63 -1.75
CA ASP A 26 -5.10 -3.52 -2.66
C ASP A 26 -4.77 -3.99 -4.09
N ALA A 27 -3.87 -4.97 -4.22
CA ALA A 27 -3.50 -5.56 -5.51
C ALA A 27 -4.70 -6.17 -6.26
N SER A 28 -5.61 -6.81 -5.53
CA SER A 28 -6.80 -7.44 -6.11
C SER A 28 -7.83 -6.39 -6.54
N ILE A 29 -8.05 -5.34 -5.73
CA ILE A 29 -8.96 -4.23 -6.06
C ILE A 29 -8.50 -3.53 -7.33
N VAL A 30 -7.21 -3.18 -7.43
CA VAL A 30 -6.67 -2.48 -8.60
C VAL A 30 -6.82 -3.32 -9.88
N MET A 31 -6.65 -4.63 -9.78
CA MET A 31 -6.88 -5.56 -10.89
C MET A 31 -8.35 -5.60 -11.33
N VAL A 32 -9.28 -5.70 -10.37
CA VAL A 32 -10.72 -5.74 -10.62
C VAL A 32 -11.22 -4.43 -11.21
N GLU A 33 -10.77 -3.29 -10.70
CA GLU A 33 -11.14 -1.97 -11.22
C GLU A 33 -10.68 -1.79 -12.67
N ASN A 34 -9.44 -2.17 -12.97
CA ASN A 34 -8.96 -2.10 -14.35
C ASN A 34 -9.73 -3.05 -15.28
N ALA A 35 -10.07 -4.26 -14.81
CA ALA A 35 -10.91 -5.19 -15.56
C ALA A 35 -12.31 -4.62 -15.79
N HIS A 36 -12.92 -4.00 -14.78
CA HIS A 36 -14.22 -3.35 -14.88
C HIS A 36 -14.20 -2.22 -15.93
N ARG A 37 -13.15 -1.39 -15.92
CA ARG A 37 -12.94 -0.33 -16.91
C ARG A 37 -12.79 -0.87 -18.34
N HIS A 38 -12.06 -1.96 -18.54
CA HIS A 38 -11.91 -2.60 -19.85
C HIS A 38 -13.21 -3.24 -20.34
N LEU A 39 -14.00 -3.82 -19.42
CA LEU A 39 -15.28 -4.43 -19.75
C LEU A 39 -16.36 -3.40 -20.08
N ALA A 40 -16.37 -2.26 -19.39
CA ALA A 40 -17.28 -1.15 -19.70
C ALA A 40 -17.00 -0.52 -21.08
N GLY A 41 -15.73 -0.48 -21.50
CA GLY A 41 -15.34 -0.02 -22.84
C GLY A 41 -15.44 -1.09 -23.93
N ALA A 42 -15.68 -2.36 -23.59
CA ALA A 42 -15.77 -3.45 -24.55
C ALA A 42 -17.15 -3.49 -25.21
N ASN A 43 -17.16 -3.69 -26.53
CA ASN A 43 -18.39 -3.72 -27.31
C ASN A 43 -19.28 -4.92 -26.89
N PRO A 44 -20.54 -4.71 -26.42
CA PRO A 44 -21.41 -5.78 -25.94
C PRO A 44 -21.69 -6.89 -26.97
N ALA A 45 -21.55 -6.56 -28.26
CA ALA A 45 -21.78 -7.46 -29.38
C ALA A 45 -20.76 -8.62 -29.49
N ARG A 46 -19.62 -8.57 -28.79
CA ARG A 46 -18.57 -9.60 -28.87
C ARG A 46 -18.77 -10.80 -27.94
N GLY A 47 -19.87 -10.85 -27.19
CA GLY A 47 -20.24 -12.00 -26.35
C GLY A 47 -19.16 -12.38 -25.31
N SER A 48 -19.09 -13.67 -24.96
CA SER A 48 -18.14 -14.20 -23.97
C SER A 48 -16.67 -14.09 -24.40
N ALA A 49 -16.36 -14.28 -25.69
CA ALA A 49 -14.99 -14.20 -26.21
C ALA A 49 -14.40 -12.78 -26.15
N GLY A 50 -15.22 -11.75 -26.40
CA GLY A 50 -14.81 -10.34 -26.24
C GLY A 50 -14.52 -9.96 -24.78
N ARG A 51 -15.21 -10.61 -23.84
CA ARG A 51 -15.06 -10.38 -22.41
C ARG A 51 -13.78 -11.01 -21.86
N GLU A 52 -13.49 -12.26 -22.23
CA GLU A 52 -12.24 -12.93 -21.81
C GLU A 52 -11.00 -12.18 -22.31
N SER A 53 -11.03 -11.73 -23.57
CA SER A 53 -9.95 -10.93 -24.14
C SER A 53 -9.80 -9.57 -23.44
N ALA A 54 -10.90 -8.91 -23.05
CA ALA A 54 -10.85 -7.67 -22.29
C ALA A 54 -10.25 -7.86 -20.88
N ILE A 55 -10.63 -8.93 -20.16
CA ILE A 55 -10.05 -9.26 -18.84
C ILE A 55 -8.56 -9.60 -18.97
N LEU A 56 -8.19 -10.33 -20.01
CA LEU A 56 -6.80 -10.70 -20.27
C LEU A 56 -5.94 -9.49 -20.64
N ALA A 57 -6.48 -8.56 -21.43
CA ALA A 57 -5.83 -7.28 -21.73
C ALA A 57 -5.64 -6.43 -20.46
N ALA A 58 -6.69 -6.31 -19.63
CA ALA A 58 -6.63 -5.60 -18.36
C ALA A 58 -5.58 -6.21 -17.42
N SER A 59 -5.54 -7.54 -17.34
CA SER A 59 -4.60 -8.28 -16.49
C SER A 59 -3.15 -8.10 -16.95
N ARG A 60 -2.90 -8.08 -18.27
CA ARG A 60 -1.56 -7.84 -18.82
C ARG A 60 -1.07 -6.41 -18.59
N GLN A 61 -1.96 -5.43 -18.64
CA GLN A 61 -1.59 -4.03 -18.43
C GLN A 61 -1.10 -3.77 -17.00
N VAL A 62 -1.79 -4.35 -16.00
CA VAL A 62 -1.57 -4.00 -14.59
C VAL A 62 -0.78 -5.06 -13.83
N GLY A 63 -0.76 -6.31 -14.31
CA GLY A 63 -0.06 -7.42 -13.63
C GLY A 63 1.42 -7.15 -13.39
N ARG A 64 2.13 -6.56 -14.36
CA ARG A 64 3.54 -6.18 -14.18
C ARG A 64 3.72 -5.09 -13.12
N ALA A 65 2.85 -4.09 -13.09
CA ALA A 65 2.92 -2.99 -12.12
C ALA A 65 2.67 -3.48 -10.68
N ILE A 66 1.67 -4.35 -10.49
CA ILE A 66 1.37 -4.97 -9.19
C ILE A 66 2.57 -5.80 -8.71
N PHE A 67 3.15 -6.62 -9.57
CA PHE A 67 4.31 -7.45 -9.20
C PHE A 67 5.49 -6.60 -8.70
N PHE A 68 5.86 -5.56 -9.45
CA PHE A 68 6.94 -4.65 -9.02
C PHE A 68 6.60 -3.90 -7.73
N SER A 69 5.35 -3.47 -7.56
CA SER A 69 4.89 -2.83 -6.33
C SER A 69 5.07 -3.75 -5.11
N LEU A 70 4.62 -5.01 -5.21
CA LEU A 70 4.76 -6.00 -4.13
C LEU A 70 6.24 -6.30 -3.81
N VAL A 71 7.11 -6.36 -4.82
CA VAL A 71 8.56 -6.53 -4.62
C VAL A 71 9.14 -5.33 -3.87
N ILE A 72 8.81 -4.10 -4.26
CA ILE A 72 9.28 -2.89 -3.57
C ILE A 72 8.83 -2.89 -2.11
N ILE A 73 7.60 -3.31 -1.83
CA ILE A 73 7.08 -3.44 -0.46
C ILE A 73 7.88 -4.48 0.33
N VAL A 74 8.26 -5.61 -0.25
CA VAL A 74 9.10 -6.59 0.45
C VAL A 74 10.51 -6.02 0.72
N VAL A 75 11.12 -5.40 -0.29
CA VAL A 75 12.46 -4.82 -0.20
C VAL A 75 12.51 -3.68 0.81
N SER A 76 11.46 -2.86 0.92
CA SER A 76 11.41 -1.76 1.89
C SER A 76 11.37 -2.24 3.34
N PHE A 77 11.00 -3.51 3.58
CA PHE A 77 11.02 -4.14 4.89
C PHE A 77 12.33 -4.88 5.17
N LEU A 78 13.22 -5.04 4.18
CA LEU A 78 14.52 -5.68 4.36
C LEU A 78 15.38 -5.02 5.46
N PRO A 79 15.41 -3.67 5.61
CA PRO A 79 16.17 -3.02 6.67
C PRO A 79 15.72 -3.43 8.08
N VAL A 80 14.50 -3.92 8.25
CA VAL A 80 13.98 -4.36 9.56
C VAL A 80 14.76 -5.57 10.09
N PHE A 81 15.31 -6.40 9.21
CA PHE A 81 16.14 -7.54 9.62
C PHE A 81 17.51 -7.13 10.20
N LEU A 82 17.91 -5.86 10.04
CA LEU A 82 19.15 -5.32 10.59
C LEU A 82 19.01 -4.90 12.07
N LEU A 83 17.79 -4.83 12.61
CA LEU A 83 17.55 -4.49 14.00
C LEU A 83 18.02 -5.64 14.91
N THR A 84 19.03 -5.36 15.74
CA THR A 84 19.55 -6.29 16.75
C THR A 84 19.04 -5.93 18.15
N GLY A 85 18.91 -6.94 19.03
CA GLY A 85 18.50 -6.74 20.42
C GLY A 85 17.03 -7.08 20.68
N GLU A 86 16.46 -6.52 21.75
CA GLU A 86 15.06 -6.77 22.15
C GLU A 86 14.06 -6.31 21.09
N GLU A 87 14.35 -5.19 20.42
CA GLU A 87 13.53 -4.64 19.33
C GLU A 87 13.47 -5.63 18.15
N GLY A 88 14.61 -6.21 17.78
CA GLY A 88 14.70 -7.19 16.70
C GLY A 88 13.88 -8.45 16.95
N ARG A 89 13.87 -8.99 18.18
CA ARG A 89 13.07 -10.18 18.52
C ARG A 89 11.57 -9.96 18.35
N LEU A 90 11.12 -8.72 18.49
CA LEU A 90 9.73 -8.34 18.34
C LEU A 90 9.35 -8.08 16.86
N PHE A 91 10.21 -7.43 16.09
CA PHE A 91 9.93 -7.06 14.70
C PHE A 91 10.26 -8.15 13.67
N HIS A 92 11.17 -9.07 13.98
CA HIS A 92 11.57 -10.13 13.06
C HIS A 92 10.43 -11.12 12.74
N PRO A 93 9.62 -11.59 13.71
CA PRO A 93 8.43 -12.38 13.43
C PRO A 93 7.41 -11.61 12.57
N LEU A 94 7.20 -10.32 12.83
CA LEU A 94 6.30 -9.44 12.08
C LEU A 94 6.70 -9.33 10.60
N ALA A 95 8.00 -9.17 10.33
CA ALA A 95 8.52 -9.02 8.98
C ALA A 95 8.40 -10.31 8.17
N PHE A 96 8.71 -11.46 8.78
CA PHE A 96 8.54 -12.74 8.11
C PHE A 96 7.09 -13.05 7.80
N THR A 97 6.19 -12.81 8.74
CA THR A 97 4.77 -13.13 8.53
C THR A 97 4.18 -12.37 7.36
N LYS A 98 4.48 -11.08 7.28
CA LYS A 98 4.08 -10.22 6.17
C LYS A 98 4.70 -10.66 4.85
N THR A 99 6.00 -10.95 4.82
CA THR A 99 6.72 -11.30 3.58
C THR A 99 6.22 -12.61 2.98
N PHE A 100 6.03 -13.66 3.78
CA PHE A 100 5.48 -14.92 3.30
C PHE A 100 4.03 -14.77 2.80
N ALA A 101 3.22 -13.97 3.50
CA ALA A 101 1.85 -13.70 3.09
C ALA A 101 1.79 -12.98 1.74
N ILE A 102 2.58 -11.92 1.56
CA ILE A 102 2.67 -11.17 0.31
C ILE A 102 3.21 -12.05 -0.82
N ALA A 103 4.23 -12.86 -0.57
CA ALA A 103 4.78 -13.76 -1.58
C ALA A 103 3.73 -14.75 -2.09
N ALA A 104 3.03 -15.46 -1.20
CA ALA A 104 1.97 -16.38 -1.57
C ALA A 104 0.81 -15.68 -2.30
N ALA A 105 0.41 -14.51 -1.80
CA ALA A 105 -0.69 -13.76 -2.38
C ALA A 105 -0.33 -13.09 -3.71
N SER A 106 0.93 -12.75 -3.98
CA SER A 106 1.36 -12.22 -5.27
C SER A 106 1.11 -13.24 -6.39
N ILE A 107 1.42 -14.51 -6.12
CA ILE A 107 1.19 -15.62 -7.04
C ILE A 107 -0.32 -15.82 -7.24
N LEU A 108 -1.09 -15.86 -6.14
CA LEU A 108 -2.54 -15.99 -6.18
C LEU A 108 -3.21 -14.80 -6.88
N SER A 109 -2.73 -13.57 -6.68
CA SER A 109 -3.32 -12.38 -7.29
C SER A 109 -3.09 -12.30 -8.79
N ILE A 110 -1.99 -12.85 -9.31
CA ILE A 110 -1.72 -12.87 -10.75
C ILE A 110 -2.43 -14.05 -11.43
N THR A 111 -2.65 -15.15 -10.73
CA THR A 111 -3.23 -16.37 -11.31
C THR A 111 -4.72 -16.52 -10.98
N LEU A 112 -5.06 -16.56 -9.70
CA LEU A 112 -6.40 -16.84 -9.20
C LEU A 112 -7.37 -15.67 -9.46
N VAL A 113 -6.94 -14.43 -9.22
CA VAL A 113 -7.84 -13.26 -9.37
C VAL A 113 -8.35 -13.10 -10.80
N PRO A 114 -7.53 -13.17 -11.88
CA PRO A 114 -8.04 -13.15 -13.25
C PRO A 114 -9.01 -14.28 -13.59
N ILE A 115 -8.78 -15.48 -13.07
CA ILE A 115 -9.66 -16.64 -13.28
C ILE A 115 -11.01 -16.40 -12.60
N LEU A 116 -11.01 -15.97 -11.33
CA LEU A 116 -12.23 -15.65 -10.58
C LEU A 116 -13.00 -14.51 -11.23
N MET A 117 -12.31 -13.47 -11.67
CA MET A 117 -12.89 -12.36 -12.42
C MET A 117 -13.62 -12.83 -13.69
N GLY A 118 -12.99 -13.69 -14.48
CA GLY A 118 -13.60 -14.31 -15.66
C GLY A 118 -14.86 -15.09 -15.33
N ALA A 119 -14.80 -15.92 -14.29
CA ALA A 119 -15.89 -16.80 -13.86
C ALA A 119 -17.09 -16.04 -13.25
N TRP A 120 -16.84 -15.07 -12.37
CA TRP A 120 -17.86 -14.41 -11.55
C TRP A 120 -18.41 -13.11 -12.10
N MET A 121 -17.64 -12.30 -12.86
CA MET A 121 -18.12 -10.98 -13.27
C MET A 121 -19.18 -11.02 -14.40
N ARG A 122 -20.19 -11.88 -14.39
CA ARG A 122 -21.16 -12.02 -15.50
C ARG A 122 -22.13 -10.84 -15.59
N GLY A 123 -22.43 -10.37 -16.80
CA GLY A 123 -23.46 -9.34 -17.05
C GLY A 123 -22.97 -8.13 -17.86
N ARG A 124 -23.87 -7.16 -18.07
CA ARG A 124 -23.50 -5.86 -18.67
C ARG A 124 -22.84 -4.99 -17.61
N VAL A 125 -21.54 -4.81 -17.73
CA VAL A 125 -20.77 -3.92 -16.86
C VAL A 125 -21.10 -2.48 -17.26
N ARG A 126 -21.70 -1.72 -16.34
CA ARG A 126 -22.06 -0.32 -16.60
C ARG A 126 -20.79 0.55 -16.55
N PRO A 127 -20.68 1.58 -17.40
CA PRO A 127 -19.61 2.55 -17.29
C PRO A 127 -19.53 3.16 -15.89
N GLU A 128 -18.31 3.32 -15.38
CA GLU A 128 -18.03 3.93 -14.07
C GLU A 128 -18.61 5.35 -13.96
N GLU A 129 -18.73 6.04 -15.11
CA GLU A 129 -19.32 7.38 -15.25
C GLU A 129 -20.81 7.45 -14.93
N GLU A 130 -21.52 6.31 -14.92
CA GLU A 130 -22.93 6.25 -14.54
C GLU A 130 -23.13 6.10 -13.02
N ASN A 131 -22.07 5.81 -12.25
CA ASN A 131 -22.19 5.59 -10.82
C ASN A 131 -22.32 6.93 -10.07
N PRO A 132 -23.45 7.21 -9.40
CA PRO A 132 -23.68 8.49 -8.72
C PRO A 132 -22.66 8.76 -7.61
N VAL A 133 -22.15 7.72 -6.96
CA VAL A 133 -21.13 7.86 -5.91
C VAL A 133 -19.79 8.29 -6.50
N ALA A 134 -19.36 7.65 -7.59
CA ALA A 134 -18.12 8.00 -8.29
C ALA A 134 -18.18 9.44 -8.83
N MET A 135 -19.33 9.83 -9.39
CA MET A 135 -19.56 11.20 -9.86
C MET A 135 -19.49 12.24 -8.73
N PHE A 136 -20.04 11.93 -7.54
CA PHE A 136 -19.97 12.82 -6.38
C PHE A 136 -18.51 13.07 -5.96
N PHE A 137 -17.72 12.01 -5.76
CA PHE A 137 -16.30 12.12 -5.40
C PHE A 137 -15.49 12.84 -6.48
N ARG A 138 -15.76 12.55 -7.76
CA ARG A 138 -15.11 13.24 -8.89
C ARG A 138 -15.44 14.74 -8.90
N ARG A 139 -16.69 15.13 -8.62
CA ARG A 139 -17.11 16.53 -8.56
C ARG A 139 -16.45 17.28 -7.41
N LEU A 140 -16.17 16.61 -6.29
CA LEU A 140 -15.45 17.19 -5.16
C LEU A 140 -13.94 17.30 -5.43
N TYR A 141 -13.34 16.28 -6.06
CA TYR A 141 -11.90 16.23 -6.34
C TYR A 141 -11.46 17.13 -7.51
N ALA A 142 -12.24 17.16 -8.60
CA ALA A 142 -11.93 17.94 -9.81
C ALA A 142 -11.60 19.43 -9.57
N PRO A 143 -12.33 20.21 -8.74
CA PRO A 143 -11.99 21.61 -8.52
C PRO A 143 -10.66 21.78 -7.78
N VAL A 144 -10.35 20.89 -6.82
CA VAL A 144 -9.09 20.91 -6.08
C VAL A 144 -7.93 20.57 -7.01
N LEU A 145 -8.07 19.52 -7.83
CA LEU A 145 -7.07 19.13 -8.82
C LEU A 145 -6.83 20.24 -9.84
N ASN A 146 -7.88 20.81 -10.41
CA ASN A 146 -7.76 21.91 -11.37
C ASN A 146 -7.10 23.14 -10.77
N ARG A 147 -7.33 23.42 -9.48
CA ARG A 147 -6.68 24.53 -8.78
C ARG A 147 -5.20 24.24 -8.50
N ALA A 148 -4.86 23.02 -8.11
CA ALA A 148 -3.48 22.58 -7.91
C ALA A 148 -2.65 22.63 -9.21
N LEU A 149 -3.26 22.25 -10.34
CA LEU A 149 -2.64 22.29 -11.67
C LEU A 149 -2.55 23.71 -12.27
N ARG A 150 -3.48 24.62 -11.95
CA ARG A 150 -3.45 26.02 -12.41
C ARG A 150 -2.33 26.83 -11.76
N PHE A 151 -1.94 26.50 -10.53
CA PHE A 151 -0.86 27.20 -9.82
C PHE A 151 0.23 26.19 -9.37
N PRO A 152 0.97 25.57 -10.31
CA PRO A 152 1.93 24.53 -9.97
C PRO A 152 3.06 25.07 -9.08
N ARG A 153 3.47 26.34 -9.26
CA ARG A 153 4.49 26.99 -8.43
C ARG A 153 4.06 27.11 -6.98
N THR A 154 2.82 27.50 -6.70
CA THR A 154 2.33 27.60 -5.31
C THR A 154 2.17 26.22 -4.69
N THR A 155 1.66 25.23 -5.45
CA THR A 155 1.55 23.84 -4.98
C THR A 155 2.91 23.26 -4.60
N LEU A 156 3.94 23.50 -5.44
CA LEU A 156 5.31 23.09 -5.14
C LEU A 156 5.88 23.81 -3.92
N LEU A 157 5.69 25.14 -3.82
CA LEU A 157 6.13 25.91 -2.65
C LEU A 157 5.48 25.42 -1.35
N ILE A 158 4.18 25.13 -1.37
CA ILE A 158 3.46 24.58 -0.22
C ILE A 158 4.06 23.23 0.15
N ASN A 159 4.28 22.32 -0.80
CA ASN A 159 4.90 21.02 -0.50
C ASN A 159 6.32 21.18 0.07
N PHE A 160 7.13 22.04 -0.53
CA PHE A 160 8.49 22.34 -0.07
C PHE A 160 8.53 23.01 1.31
N LEU A 161 7.48 23.73 1.71
CA LEU A 161 7.38 24.31 3.05
C LEU A 161 6.80 23.31 4.07
N LEU A 162 5.81 22.52 3.66
CA LEU A 162 5.06 21.61 4.52
C LEU A 162 5.89 20.39 4.94
N VAL A 163 6.62 19.77 4.00
CA VAL A 163 7.48 18.61 4.29
C VAL A 163 8.51 18.90 5.39
N PRO A 164 9.33 19.97 5.32
CA PRO A 164 10.26 20.29 6.41
C PRO A 164 9.54 20.78 7.67
N ALA A 165 8.33 21.35 7.58
CA ALA A 165 7.55 21.73 8.76
C ALA A 165 7.10 20.52 9.60
N VAL A 166 6.99 19.32 9.01
CA VAL A 166 6.71 18.08 9.76
C VAL A 166 7.91 17.65 10.61
N VAL A 167 9.15 17.98 10.22
CA VAL A 167 10.36 17.58 10.95
C VAL A 167 10.41 18.09 12.40
N PRO A 168 10.23 19.40 12.69
CA PRO A 168 10.22 19.88 14.08
C PRO A 168 9.04 19.33 14.86
N LEU A 169 7.89 19.10 14.21
CA LEU A 169 6.73 18.47 14.85
C LEU A 169 7.06 17.02 15.27
N ALA A 170 7.69 16.24 14.40
CA ALA A 170 8.14 14.87 14.69
C ALA A 170 9.17 14.84 15.83
N LEU A 171 10.12 15.77 15.84
CA LEU A 171 11.11 15.89 16.93
C LEU A 171 10.46 16.31 18.25
N SER A 172 9.37 17.08 18.20
CA SER A 172 8.65 17.53 19.41
C SER A 172 7.84 16.43 20.10
N LEU A 173 7.42 15.39 19.36
CA LEU A 173 6.69 14.22 19.89
C LEU A 173 7.60 13.25 20.66
N GLY A 174 8.89 13.18 20.30
CA GLY A 174 9.89 12.32 20.94
C GLY A 174 10.82 13.05 21.91
N ALA A 175 10.69 14.36 22.07
CA ALA A 175 11.51 15.11 23.03
C ALA A 175 11.01 14.82 24.46
N PRO A 176 11.78 14.09 25.31
CA PRO A 176 11.54 14.17 26.75
C PRO A 176 11.58 15.66 27.12
N SER A 177 10.60 16.10 27.89
CA SER A 177 10.41 17.49 28.33
C SER A 177 11.66 18.13 28.97
N SER A 178 12.71 17.37 29.28
CA SER A 178 14.00 17.87 29.78
C SER A 178 14.98 18.42 28.73
N CYS A 179 14.84 18.13 27.43
CA CYS A 179 15.85 18.53 26.42
C CYS A 179 15.50 19.81 25.64
N ARG A 180 14.51 20.60 26.10
CA ARG A 180 14.12 21.85 25.44
C ARG A 180 14.97 23.07 25.86
N SER A 181 15.90 22.90 26.81
CA SER A 181 16.79 23.99 27.28
C SER A 181 18.18 24.01 26.66
N PHE A 182 18.56 23.05 25.82
CA PHE A 182 19.96 22.89 25.41
C PHE A 182 20.24 23.44 24.00
N GLY A 183 19.96 24.74 23.82
CA GLY A 183 20.52 25.55 22.74
C GLY A 183 21.96 25.99 23.01
N ARG A 184 22.66 25.36 23.96
CA ARG A 184 24.05 25.71 24.27
C ARG A 184 24.74 24.59 25.05
N VAL A 185 25.98 24.33 24.64
CA VAL A 185 27.03 23.55 25.30
C VAL A 185 27.14 22.10 24.87
N ARG A 186 28.39 21.71 24.65
CA ARG A 186 28.85 20.37 24.28
C ARG A 186 28.67 19.43 25.48
N SER A 187 28.70 18.12 25.21
CA SER A 187 28.95 17.07 26.22
C SER A 187 27.72 16.61 27.03
N CYS A 188 26.84 15.81 26.41
CA CYS A 188 25.98 14.88 27.17
C CYS A 188 26.57 13.47 27.09
N THR A 189 27.44 13.17 28.06
CA THR A 189 27.77 11.79 28.44
C THR A 189 26.49 11.11 28.93
N CYS A 190 25.92 10.25 28.08
CA CYS A 190 24.80 9.39 28.39
C CYS A 190 25.28 8.30 29.37
N ARG A 191 25.13 8.54 30.68
CA ARG A 191 25.43 7.56 31.72
C ARG A 191 24.30 6.53 31.72
N ARG A 192 24.62 5.30 31.28
CA ARG A 192 23.80 4.10 31.50
C ARG A 192 23.64 3.91 33.01
N ASP A 193 22.41 3.91 33.49
CA ASP A 193 22.04 3.24 34.74
C ASP A 193 20.77 2.43 34.45
N PHE A 194 20.94 1.12 34.38
CA PHE A 194 19.87 0.12 34.35
C PHE A 194 20.05 -0.65 35.65
N ARG A 195 19.14 -0.42 36.60
CA ARG A 195 18.89 -1.28 37.76
C ARG A 195 17.48 -1.83 37.62
#